data_AF-A0A378AL47-F1
#
_entry.id   AF-A0A378AL47-F1
#
_cell.length_a   1.000
_cell.length_b   1.000
_cell.length_c   1.000
_cell.angle_alpha   90.00
_cell.angle_beta   90.00
_cell.angle_gamma   90.00
#
_symmetry.space_group_name_H-M   'P 1'
#
loop_
_entity.id
_entity.type
_entity.pdbx_description
1 polymer ?
#
loop_
_entity_poly.entity_id
_entity_poly.type
_entity_poly.pdbx_seq_one_letter_code
_entity_poly.pdbx_strand_id
1 'polypeptide(L)'
;MPGITAASGCSAYSGIPLTHRDFAQGVRLVTGHLKTGGELDWANLAVEKQTLVFYMGLNQAPAIREKLIAHGMAEDMPAAIVENGTAVTQKVVSGTLGQLDILAQQMASPALIIVGRVVGLRDKLNWFSNH
;
A
#
# COMPACT_ATOMS: atom_id res chain seq x y z
N MET A 1 6.09 10.57 -23.97
CA MET A 1 7.20 10.23 -23.04
C MET A 1 6.63 9.56 -21.79
N PRO A 2 6.95 8.30 -21.48
CA PRO A 2 6.55 7.66 -20.21
C PRO A 2 7.41 8.14 -19.04
N GLY A 3 6.89 8.04 -17.81
CA GLY A 3 7.57 8.40 -16.57
C GLY A 3 7.51 7.31 -15.50
N ILE A 4 8.21 7.51 -14.38
CA ILE A 4 8.17 6.59 -13.23
C ILE A 4 6.86 6.79 -12.48
N THR A 5 6.02 5.77 -12.43
CA THR A 5 4.79 5.81 -11.64
C THR A 5 5.10 5.75 -10.14
N ALA A 6 4.23 6.34 -9.31
CA ALA A 6 4.46 6.44 -7.87
C ALA A 6 4.66 5.06 -7.22
N ALA A 7 3.97 4.01 -7.68
CA ALA A 7 4.15 2.65 -7.16
C ALA A 7 5.58 2.15 -7.34
N SER A 8 6.19 2.37 -8.51
CA SER A 8 7.56 1.97 -8.79
C SER A 8 8.55 2.76 -7.94
N GLY A 9 8.38 4.09 -7.85
CA GLY A 9 9.25 4.95 -7.04
C GLY A 9 9.16 4.62 -5.54
N CYS A 10 7.95 4.60 -4.99
CA CYS A 10 7.71 4.28 -3.59
C CYS A 10 8.19 2.87 -3.24
N SER A 11 7.95 1.88 -4.09
CA SER A 11 8.43 0.51 -3.87
C SER A 11 9.95 0.47 -3.74
N ALA A 12 10.66 1.04 -4.71
CA ALA A 12 12.11 1.04 -4.73
C ALA A 12 12.68 1.78 -3.51
N TYR A 13 12.14 2.96 -3.17
CA TYR A 13 12.69 3.83 -2.13
C TYR A 13 12.21 3.51 -0.71
N SER A 14 11.19 2.67 -0.53
CA SER A 14 10.74 2.22 0.80
C SER A 14 11.30 0.86 1.20
N GLY A 15 12.04 0.18 0.31
CA GLY A 15 12.50 -1.20 0.54
C GLY A 15 11.36 -2.22 0.48
N ILE A 16 10.21 -1.89 -0.11
CA ILE A 16 9.05 -2.77 -0.25
C ILE A 16 8.93 -3.17 -1.72
N PRO A 17 9.46 -4.32 -2.16
CA PRO A 17 9.35 -4.74 -3.55
C PRO A 17 7.88 -5.06 -3.88
N LEU A 18 7.39 -4.67 -5.06
CA LEU A 18 6.00 -4.97 -5.44
C LEU A 18 5.74 -6.47 -5.65
N THR A 19 6.78 -7.24 -5.97
CA THR A 19 6.71 -8.69 -6.13
C THR A 19 7.83 -9.36 -5.36
N HIS A 20 7.56 -10.58 -4.89
CA HIS A 20 8.57 -11.48 -4.37
C HIS A 20 8.06 -12.91 -4.61
N ARG A 21 8.96 -13.81 -5.03
CA ARG A 21 8.64 -15.18 -5.48
C ARG A 21 7.70 -15.93 -4.54
N ASP A 22 7.88 -15.75 -3.23
CA ASP A 22 7.13 -16.50 -2.21
C ASP A 22 5.89 -15.74 -1.71
N PHE A 23 5.69 -14.48 -2.10
CA PHE A 23 4.68 -13.59 -1.51
C PHE A 23 3.62 -13.07 -2.48
N ALA A 24 3.99 -12.75 -3.72
CA ALA A 24 3.07 -12.14 -4.66
C ALA A 24 3.32 -12.61 -6.10
N GLN A 25 2.26 -13.13 -6.73
CA GLN A 25 2.22 -13.52 -8.14
C GLN A 25 1.65 -12.42 -9.04
N GLY A 26 1.08 -11.36 -8.43
CA GLY A 26 0.50 -10.23 -9.14
C GLY A 26 0.60 -8.94 -8.33
N VAL A 27 0.53 -7.82 -9.04
CA VAL A 27 0.50 -6.47 -8.47
C VAL A 27 -0.74 -5.77 -9.00
N ARG A 28 -1.49 -5.12 -8.12
CA ARG A 28 -2.68 -4.34 -8.50
C ARG A 28 -2.52 -2.90 -8.10
N LEU A 29 -2.58 -2.03 -9.11
CA LEU A 29 -2.58 -0.58 -8.94
C LEU A 29 -4.04 -0.11 -8.96
N VAL A 30 -4.52 0.40 -7.83
CA VAL A 30 -5.95 0.68 -7.60
C VAL A 30 -6.10 2.12 -7.15
N THR A 31 -7.18 2.80 -7.56
CA THR A 31 -7.55 4.09 -6.96
C THR A 31 -8.45 3.85 -5.75
N GLY A 32 -8.11 4.43 -4.60
CA GLY A 32 -8.97 4.41 -3.41
C GLY A 32 -10.21 5.28 -3.57
N HIS A 33 -10.21 6.24 -4.50
CA HIS A 33 -11.34 7.08 -4.81
C HIS A 33 -11.75 6.93 -6.28
N LEU A 34 -12.96 6.41 -6.53
CA LEU A 34 -13.51 6.34 -7.88
C LEU A 34 -14.16 7.67 -8.23
N LYS A 35 -13.66 8.34 -9.27
CA LYS A 35 -14.11 9.68 -9.70
C LYS A 35 -15.58 9.70 -10.19
N THR A 36 -16.18 8.54 -10.47
CA THR A 36 -17.49 8.40 -11.11
C THR A 36 -18.29 7.20 -10.54
N GLY A 37 -18.71 7.28 -9.28
CA GLY A 37 -19.85 6.53 -8.73
C GLY A 37 -19.81 4.99 -8.74
N GLY A 38 -18.66 4.37 -9.06
CA GLY A 38 -18.49 2.92 -9.01
C GLY A 38 -18.08 2.43 -7.62
N GLU A 39 -18.24 1.13 -7.38
CA GLU A 39 -17.65 0.44 -6.22
C GLU A 39 -16.47 -0.42 -6.70
N LEU A 40 -15.44 -0.56 -5.85
CA LEU A 40 -14.35 -1.49 -6.11
C LEU A 40 -14.85 -2.93 -5.94
N ASP A 41 -14.34 -3.85 -6.75
CA ASP A 41 -14.54 -5.28 -6.54
C ASP A 41 -13.65 -5.76 -5.38
N TRP A 42 -14.15 -5.55 -4.16
CA TRP A 42 -13.44 -5.86 -2.92
C TRP A 42 -13.17 -7.35 -2.75
N ALA A 43 -14.07 -8.21 -3.21
CA ALA A 43 -13.87 -9.66 -3.20
C ALA A 43 -12.64 -10.05 -4.02
N ASN A 44 -12.52 -9.48 -5.23
CA ASN A 44 -11.35 -9.71 -6.07
C ASN A 44 -10.07 -9.09 -5.48
N LEU A 45 -10.17 -7.94 -4.79
CA LEU A 45 -9.04 -7.31 -4.10
C LEU A 45 -8.56 -8.11 -2.87
N ALA A 46 -9.44 -8.84 -2.20
CA ALA A 46 -9.10 -9.62 -1.01
C ALA A 46 -8.40 -10.96 -1.30
N VAL A 47 -8.29 -11.37 -2.58
CA VAL A 47 -7.60 -12.62 -2.97
C VAL A 47 -6.16 -12.63 -2.45
N GLU A 48 -5.69 -13.80 -2.01
CA GLU A 48 -4.33 -13.96 -1.50
C GLU A 48 -3.25 -13.84 -2.60
N LYS A 49 -1.96 -13.83 -2.19
CA LYS A 49 -0.79 -13.89 -3.08
C LYS A 49 -0.70 -12.76 -4.11
N GLN A 50 -1.18 -11.57 -3.75
CA GLN A 50 -1.02 -10.34 -4.52
C GLN A 50 -0.54 -9.19 -3.65
N THR A 51 0.09 -8.20 -4.28
CA THR A 51 0.39 -6.91 -3.66
C THR A 51 -0.61 -5.87 -4.17
N LEU A 52 -1.36 -5.27 -3.25
CA LEU A 52 -2.26 -4.16 -3.56
C LEU A 52 -1.54 -2.84 -3.33
N VAL A 53 -1.68 -1.91 -4.27
CA VAL A 53 -1.15 -0.55 -4.18
C VAL A 53 -2.28 0.44 -4.43
N PHE A 54 -2.72 1.14 -3.39
CA PHE A 54 -3.80 2.12 -3.48
C PHE A 54 -3.26 3.53 -3.65
N TYR A 55 -3.57 4.13 -4.80
CA TYR A 55 -3.43 5.54 -5.12
C TYR A 55 -4.59 6.33 -4.55
N MET A 56 -4.33 7.55 -4.08
CA MET A 56 -5.38 8.44 -3.55
C MET A 56 -6.23 7.75 -2.46
N GLY A 57 -5.62 6.82 -1.72
CA GLY A 57 -6.30 5.95 -0.75
C GLY A 57 -6.25 6.47 0.68
N LEU A 58 -5.47 7.51 0.97
CA LEU A 58 -5.20 7.92 2.35
C LEU A 58 -6.48 8.28 3.13
N ASN A 59 -7.34 9.12 2.56
CA ASN A 59 -8.63 9.47 3.16
C ASN A 59 -9.61 8.29 3.25
N GLN A 60 -9.35 7.23 2.48
CA GLN A 60 -10.17 6.02 2.39
C GLN A 60 -9.57 4.85 3.16
N ALA A 61 -8.48 5.06 3.91
CA ALA A 61 -7.82 4.02 4.68
C ALA A 61 -8.77 3.24 5.62
N PRO A 62 -9.70 3.89 6.35
CA PRO A 62 -10.69 3.17 7.16
C PRO A 62 -11.60 2.26 6.32
N ALA A 63 -12.11 2.76 5.18
CA ALA A 63 -12.98 2.00 4.30
C ALA A 63 -12.24 0.85 3.59
N ILE A 64 -10.99 1.08 3.15
CA ILE A 64 -10.13 0.05 2.56
C ILE A 64 -9.89 -1.07 3.57
N ARG A 65 -9.55 -0.72 4.81
CA ARG A 65 -9.38 -1.69 5.91
C ARG A 65 -10.64 -2.52 6.10
N GLU A 66 -11.76 -1.86 6.35
CA GLU A 66 -13.04 -2.52 6.64
C GLU A 66 -13.45 -3.46 5.50
N LYS A 67 -13.40 -2.98 4.25
CA LYS A 67 -13.83 -3.76 3.09
C LYS A 67 -12.89 -4.93 2.81
N LEU A 68 -11.57 -4.77 2.90
CA LEU A 68 -10.65 -5.89 2.68
C LEU A 68 -10.81 -6.98 3.75
N ILE A 69 -10.96 -6.60 5.02
CA ILE A 69 -11.18 -7.56 6.11
C ILE A 69 -12.53 -8.27 5.94
N ALA A 70 -13.59 -7.52 5.62
CA ALA A 70 -14.93 -8.09 5.38
C ALA A 70 -14.96 -9.11 4.23
N HIS A 71 -14.03 -9.02 3.28
CA HIS A 71 -13.89 -9.95 2.15
C HIS A 71 -12.83 -11.02 2.37
N GLY A 72 -12.35 -11.21 3.61
CA GLY A 72 -11.53 -12.35 4.01
C GLY A 72 -10.02 -12.09 4.06
N MET A 73 -9.56 -10.86 3.85
CA MET A 73 -8.15 -10.54 4.07
C MET A 73 -7.84 -10.49 5.57
N ALA A 74 -6.78 -11.19 6.00
CA ALA A 74 -6.41 -11.25 7.41
C ALA A 74 -6.06 -9.85 7.99
N GLU A 75 -6.50 -9.57 9.21
CA GLU A 75 -6.19 -8.30 9.89
C GLU A 75 -4.68 -8.12 10.14
N ASP A 76 -3.95 -9.23 10.26
CA ASP A 76 -2.50 -9.27 10.42
C ASP A 76 -1.73 -9.08 9.10
N MET A 77 -2.43 -8.91 7.97
CA MET A 77 -1.80 -8.71 6.67
C MET A 77 -0.90 -7.47 6.74
N PRO A 78 0.39 -7.58 6.39
CA PRO A 78 1.29 -6.44 6.44
C PRO A 78 0.82 -5.30 5.51
N ALA A 79 0.87 -4.08 6.04
CA ALA A 79 0.51 -2.86 5.32
C ALA A 79 1.52 -1.75 5.60
N ALA A 80 1.73 -0.89 4.62
CA ALA A 80 2.58 0.28 4.73
C ALA A 80 1.97 1.49 4.01
N ILE A 81 2.33 2.68 4.48
CA ILE A 81 2.01 3.95 3.82
C ILE A 81 3.31 4.68 3.53
N VAL A 82 3.50 5.04 2.27
CA VAL A 82 4.65 5.81 1.78
C VAL A 82 4.16 7.20 1.39
N GLU A 83 4.52 8.21 2.17
CA GLU A 83 4.28 9.63 1.88
C GLU A 83 5.49 10.24 1.17
N ASN A 84 5.24 11.14 0.22
CA ASN A 84 6.30 11.86 -0.51
C ASN A 84 7.38 10.92 -1.07
N GLY A 85 6.97 9.77 -1.61
CA GLY A 85 7.90 8.75 -2.08
C GLY A 85 8.97 9.29 -3.01
N THR A 86 10.20 8.83 -2.84
CA THR A 86 11.44 9.29 -3.52
C THR A 86 11.95 10.69 -3.15
N ALA A 87 11.13 11.53 -2.51
CA ALA A 87 11.57 12.84 -2.05
C ALA A 87 12.48 12.72 -0.82
N VAL A 88 13.27 13.76 -0.55
CA VAL A 88 14.09 13.84 0.66
C VAL A 88 13.25 13.85 1.94
N THR A 89 11.99 14.28 1.86
CA THR A 89 11.01 14.27 2.95
C THR A 89 10.15 13.00 2.97
N GLN A 90 10.61 11.91 2.33
CA GLN A 90 9.88 10.65 2.33
C GLN A 90 9.68 10.15 3.77
N LYS A 91 8.44 9.83 4.09
CA LYS A 91 8.06 9.18 5.35
C LYS A 91 7.40 7.86 5.05
N VAL A 92 7.80 6.81 5.78
CA VAL A 92 7.20 5.49 5.63
C VAL A 92 6.85 4.90 6.99
N VAL A 93 5.56 4.61 7.17
CA VAL A 93 5.02 3.88 8.32
C VAL A 93 4.52 2.51 7.88
N SER A 94 4.70 1.51 8.73
CA SER A 94 4.30 0.13 8.46
C SER A 94 3.72 -0.53 9.70
N GLY A 95 2.82 -1.47 9.48
CA GLY A 95 2.12 -2.22 10.52
C GLY A 95 1.25 -3.29 9.86
N THR A 96 0.04 -3.49 10.35
CA THR A 96 -0.92 -4.43 9.78
C THR A 96 -2.12 -3.74 9.16
N LEU A 97 -2.88 -4.48 8.34
CA LEU A 97 -4.14 -4.02 7.76
C LEU A 97 -5.13 -3.58 8.84
N GLY A 98 -5.18 -4.29 9.97
CA GLY A 98 -6.00 -3.93 11.13
C GLY A 98 -5.64 -2.58 11.76
N GLN A 99 -4.44 -2.05 11.50
CA GLN A 99 -3.96 -0.76 12.00
C GLN A 99 -3.98 0.34 10.93
N LEU A 100 -4.48 0.06 9.73
CA LEU A 100 -4.30 0.94 8.57
C LEU A 100 -4.86 2.36 8.78
N ASP A 101 -5.98 2.50 9.49
CA ASP A 101 -6.57 3.80 9.85
C ASP A 101 -5.69 4.60 10.81
N ILE A 102 -5.08 3.93 11.80
CA ILE A 102 -4.15 4.55 12.76
C ILE A 102 -2.86 4.99 12.07
N LEU A 103 -2.35 4.16 11.14
CA LEU A 103 -1.19 4.50 10.32
C LEU A 103 -1.50 5.73 9.44
N ALA A 104 -2.67 5.78 8.82
CA ALA A 104 -3.07 6.86 7.93
C ALA A 104 -3.17 8.23 8.62
N GLN A 105 -3.57 8.27 9.90
CA GLN A 105 -3.61 9.50 10.69
C GLN A 105 -2.24 10.15 10.89
N GLN A 106 -1.15 9.41 10.71
CA GLN A 106 0.22 9.89 10.88
C GLN A 106 0.84 10.46 9.60
N MET A 107 0.09 10.45 8.49
CA MET A 107 0.60 10.71 7.14
C MET A 107 -0.22 11.81 6.46
N ALA A 108 0.42 12.50 5.52
CA ALA A 108 -0.23 13.47 4.65
C ALA A 108 -0.19 13.02 3.18
N SER A 109 -1.06 13.62 2.37
CA SER A 109 -0.97 13.45 0.91
C SER A 109 0.17 14.29 0.34
N PRO A 110 0.85 13.84 -0.73
CA PRO A 110 0.61 12.61 -1.48
C PRO A 110 1.19 11.35 -0.81
N ALA A 111 0.38 10.30 -0.72
CA ALA A 111 0.80 9.01 -0.17
C ALA A 111 0.23 7.81 -0.93
N LEU A 112 0.97 6.70 -0.89
CA LEU A 112 0.55 5.39 -1.38
C LEU A 112 0.36 4.42 -0.21
N ILE A 113 -0.71 3.64 -0.26
CA ILE A 113 -0.90 2.50 0.65
C ILE A 113 -0.50 1.22 -0.09
N ILE A 114 0.35 0.42 0.53
CA ILE A 114 0.78 -0.89 0.03
C ILE A 114 0.29 -1.95 1.01
N VAL A 115 -0.46 -2.94 0.53
CA VAL A 115 -0.95 -4.07 1.33
C VAL A 115 -0.47 -5.38 0.72
N GLY A 116 0.19 -6.21 1.53
CA GLY A 116 0.67 -7.52 1.11
C GLY A 116 1.92 -7.96 1.88
N ARG A 117 2.17 -9.28 1.89
CA ARG A 117 3.28 -9.90 2.63
C ARG A 117 4.66 -9.33 2.26
N VAL A 118 4.82 -8.74 1.08
CA VAL A 118 6.05 -8.05 0.64
C VAL A 118 6.46 -6.87 1.54
N VAL A 119 5.51 -6.26 2.27
CA VAL A 119 5.83 -5.17 3.22
C VAL A 119 6.79 -5.65 4.31
N GLY A 120 6.72 -6.91 4.71
CA GLY A 120 7.64 -7.50 5.70
C GLY A 120 9.10 -7.59 5.24
N LEU A 121 9.40 -7.36 3.95
CA LEU A 121 10.77 -7.32 3.45
C LEU A 121 11.48 -5.99 3.72
N ARG A 122 10.73 -4.95 4.12
CA ARG A 122 11.26 -3.61 4.37
C ARG A 122 12.44 -3.63 5.33
N ASP A 123 12.35 -4.37 6.45
CA ASP A 123 13.39 -4.39 7.47
C ASP A 123 14.75 -4.88 6.95
N LYS A 124 14.74 -5.66 5.85
CA LYS A 124 15.95 -6.20 5.22
C LYS A 124 16.42 -5.36 4.03
N LEU A 125 15.50 -4.69 3.35
CA LEU A 125 15.76 -4.03 2.06
C LEU A 125 15.73 -2.50 2.15
N ASN A 126 15.40 -1.94 3.31
CA ASN A 126 15.40 -0.50 3.50
C ASN A 126 16.81 0.08 3.35
N TRP A 127 17.01 0.88 2.30
CA TRP A 127 18.29 1.50 1.98
C TRP A 127 18.22 3.03 1.95
N PHE A 128 17.03 3.61 1.82
CA PHE A 128 16.80 5.05 1.76
C PHE A 128 16.51 5.60 3.17
N SER A 129 16.90 6.85 3.42
CA SER A 129 16.69 7.48 4.72
C SER A 129 15.19 7.65 5.00
N ASN A 130 14.79 7.36 6.24
CA ASN A 130 13.41 7.56 6.70
C ASN A 130 13.39 8.79 7.60
N HIS A 131 12.52 9.76 7.30
CA HIS A 131 12.34 10.99 8.08
C HIS A 131 11.10 10.87 8.99
#